data_AF-A0A847YSR7-F1
#
_entry.id   AF-A0A847YSR7-F1
#
_cell.length_a   1.000
_cell.length_b   1.000
_cell.length_c   1.000
_cell.angle_alpha   90.00
_cell.angle_beta   90.00
_cell.angle_gamma   90.00
#
_symmetry.space_group_name_H-M   'P 1'
#
loop_
_entity.id
_entity.type
_entity.pdbx_description
1 polymer ?
#
loop_
_entity_poly.entity_id
_entity_poly.type
_entity_poly.pdbx_seq_one_letter_code
_entity_poly.pdbx_strand_id
1 'polypeptide(L)' 'HFRWQAGYGAFSVGQSQVSRVVAYIARQREHHRRRTFQEEFRAFLERYRVSYDERYVWD' A
#
# COMPACT_ATOMS: atom_id res chain seq x y z
N HIS A 1 -13.29 -1.01 21.60
CA HIS A 1 -12.62 0.15 20.97
C HIS A 1 -12.33 -0.16 19.52
N PHE A 2 -13.09 0.45 18.60
CA PHE A 2 -12.82 0.38 17.16
C PHE A 2 -11.61 1.29 16.90
N ARG A 3 -10.46 0.69 16.63
CA ARG A 3 -9.26 1.44 16.23
C ARG A 3 -9.26 1.44 14.71
N TRP A 4 -9.45 2.60 14.09
CA TRP A 4 -8.96 2.74 12.72
C TRP A 4 -7.46 2.40 12.72
N GLN A 5 -6.96 1.83 11.63
CA GLN A 5 -5.54 1.52 11.44
C GLN A 5 -4.64 2.65 11.94
N ALA A 6 -3.41 2.32 12.35
CA ALA A 6 -2.42 3.30 12.81
C ALA A 6 -2.14 4.45 11.80
N GLY A 7 -2.54 4.29 10.53
CA GLY A 7 -2.55 5.33 9.50
C GLY A 7 -3.42 4.93 8.29
N TYR A 8 -3.62 5.86 7.35
CA TYR A 8 -4.32 5.60 6.09
C TYR A 8 -3.58 6.26 4.91
N GLY A 9 -3.65 5.65 3.73
CA GLY A 9 -3.17 6.21 2.47
C GLY A 9 -4.32 6.40 1.49
N ALA A 10 -4.40 7.57 0.86
CA ALA A 10 -5.38 7.85 -0.19
C ALA A 10 -4.71 7.79 -1.56
N PHE A 11 -5.30 7.03 -2.48
CA PHE A 11 -4.78 6.87 -3.83
C PHE A 11 -5.89 7.06 -4.86
N SER A 12 -5.62 7.84 -5.91
CA SER A 12 -6.49 7.94 -7.07
C SER A 12 -6.14 6.85 -8.08
N VAL A 13 -7.12 6.08 -8.52
CA VAL A 13 -6.95 5.04 -9.54
C VAL A 13 -7.91 5.30 -10.70
N GLY A 14 -7.46 5.03 -11.93
CA GLY A 14 -8.33 5.09 -13.10
C GLY A 14 -9.42 4.01 -13.05
N GLN A 15 -10.57 4.24 -13.67
CA GLN A 15 -11.73 3.34 -13.64
C GLN A 15 -11.38 1.90 -14.06
N SER A 16 -10.48 1.75 -15.04
CA SER A 16 -9.99 0.44 -15.52
C SER A 16 -9.20 -0.35 -14.47
N GLN A 17 -8.74 0.29 -13.40
CA GLN A 17 -7.97 -0.36 -12.33
C GLN A 17 -8.81 -0.77 -11.12
N VAL A 18 -10.09 -0.37 -11.05
CA VAL A 18 -10.97 -0.64 -9.90
C VAL A 18 -11.03 -2.12 -9.57
N SER A 19 -11.30 -2.99 -10.54
CA SER A 19 -11.37 -4.44 -10.32
C SER A 19 -10.06 -5.02 -9.77
N ARG A 20 -8.91 -4.48 -10.19
CA ARG A 20 -7.60 -4.91 -9.70
C ARG A 20 -7.37 -4.48 -8.25
N VAL A 21 -7.79 -3.27 -7.89
CA VAL A 21 -7.71 -2.76 -6.52
C VAL A 21 -8.62 -3.53 -5.58
N VAL A 22 -9.86 -3.83 -5.99
CA VAL A 22 -10.78 -4.66 -5.19
C VAL A 22 -10.19 -6.04 -4.93
N ALA A 23 -9.66 -6.70 -5.96
CA ALA A 23 -9.02 -8.01 -5.81
C ALA A 23 -7.77 -7.96 -4.91
N TYR A 24 -7.00 -6.86 -4.98
CA TYR A 24 -5.85 -6.63 -4.11
C TYR A 24 -6.27 -6.52 -2.63
N ILE A 25 -7.27 -5.69 -2.32
CA ILE A 25 -7.78 -5.50 -0.95
C ILE A 25 -8.31 -6.84 -0.40
N ALA A 26 -9.08 -7.59 -1.19
CA ALA A 26 -9.64 -8.87 -0.77
C ALA A 26 -8.56 -9.93 -0.41
N ARG A 27 -7.39 -9.86 -1.05
CA ARG A 27 -6.27 -10.82 -0.86
C ARG A 27 -5.14 -10.25 0.01
N GLN A 28 -5.27 -9.01 0.50
CA GLN A 28 -4.20 -8.29 1.17
C GLN A 28 -3.66 -9.04 2.39
N ARG A 29 -4.53 -9.67 3.19
CA ARG A 29 -4.11 -10.47 4.36
C ARG A 29 -3.22 -11.65 3.99
N GLU A 30 -3.49 -12.29 2.86
CA GLU A 30 -2.70 -13.44 2.39
C GLU A 30 -1.39 -12.98 1.75
N HIS A 31 -1.43 -11.87 0.99
CA HIS A 31 -0.23 -11.24 0.44
C HIS A 31 0.75 -10.83 1.55
N HIS A 32 0.21 -10.25 2.64
CA HIS A 32 0.99 -9.77 3.77
C HIS A 32 1.58 -10.88 4.66
N ARG A 33 1.27 -12.16 4.39
CA ARG A 33 1.98 -13.30 4.99
C ARG A 33 3.35 -13.54 4.37
N ARG A 34 3.57 -13.06 3.15
CA ARG A 34 4.81 -13.29 2.37
C ARG A 34 5.58 -12.00 2.07
N ARG A 35 4.92 -10.85 2.19
CA ARG A 35 5.49 -9.54 1.87
C ARG A 35 5.00 -8.50 2.86
N THR A 36 5.92 -7.80 3.50
CA THR A 36 5.58 -6.76 4.46
C THR A 36 4.99 -5.53 3.76
N PHE A 37 4.21 -4.75 4.49
CA PHE A 37 3.71 -3.45 4.02
C PHE A 37 4.85 -2.54 3.53
N GLN A 38 5.97 -2.51 4.26
CA GLN A 38 7.13 -1.68 3.89
C GLN A 38 7.71 -2.07 2.52
N GLU A 39 7.92 -3.37 2.27
CA GLU A 39 8.38 -3.86 0.97
C GLU A 39 7.41 -3.54 -0.18
N GLU A 40 6.12 -3.52 0.11
CA GLU A 40 5.10 -3.17 -0.87
C GLU A 40 5.09 -1.66 -1.15
N PHE A 41 5.20 -0.86 -0.10
CA PHE A 41 5.22 0.59 -0.17
C PHE A 41 6.47 1.11 -0.90
N ARG A 42 7.66 0.55 -0.62
CA ARG A 42 8.89 0.86 -1.38
C ARG A 42 8.74 0.60 -2.88
N ALA A 43 8.24 -0.57 -3.24
CA ALA A 43 8.05 -0.93 -4.64
C ALA A 43 6.99 -0.05 -5.33
N PHE A 44 6.02 0.46 -4.57
CA PHE A 44 5.08 1.45 -5.08
C PHE A 44 5.81 2.77 -5.40
N LEU A 45 6.59 3.30 -4.45
CA LEU A 45 7.35 4.54 -4.65
C LEU A 45 8.33 4.44 -5.82
N GLU A 46 9.06 3.33 -5.94
CA GLU A 46 9.94 3.05 -7.08
C GLU A 46 9.19 3.03 -8.41
N ARG A 47 8.05 2.32 -8.46
CA ARG A 47 7.22 2.22 -9.67
C ARG A 47 6.73 3.58 -10.15
N TYR A 48 6.40 4.47 -9.22
CA TYR A 48 5.95 5.84 -9.52
C TYR A 48 7.09 6.86 -9.55
N ARG A 49 8.35 6.41 -9.40
CA ARG A 49 9.56 7.27 -9.34
C ARG A 49 9.46 8.39 -8.31
N VAL A 50 8.82 8.10 -7.19
CA VAL A 50 8.74 9.01 -6.03
C VAL A 50 10.00 8.83 -5.21
N SER A 51 10.79 9.88 -5.07
CA SER A 51 11.94 9.88 -4.16
C SER A 51 11.44 9.86 -2.71
N TYR A 52 12.03 8.98 -1.91
CA TYR A 52 11.75 8.88 -0.47
C TYR A 52 13.05 8.63 0.28
N ASP A 53 13.08 9.05 1.53
CA ASP A 53 14.17 8.74 2.46
C ASP A 53 13.65 7.71 3.45
N GLU A 54 14.28 6.53 3.46
CA GLU A 54 13.93 5.40 4.34
C GLU A 54 13.87 5.79 5.82
N ARG A 55 14.61 6.85 6.22
CA ARG A 55 14.67 7.30 7.62
C ARG A 55 13.42 8.03 8.10
N TYR A 56 12.58 8.53 7.19
CA TYR A 56 11.46 9.41 7.53
C TYR A 56 10.10 8.87 7.08
N VAL A 57 10.06 7.69 6.46
CA VAL A 57 8.85 7.17 5.80
C VAL A 57 8.08 6.16 6.66
N TRP A 58 8.57 5.86 7.87
CA TRP A 58 8.05 4.81 8.74
C TRP A 58 7.68 5.26 10.17
N ASP A 59 7.87 6.54 10.52
CA ASP A 59 7.51 7.12 11.82
C ASP A 59 6.00 7.39 11.97
#